data_AF-A0A954T6V8-F1
#
_entry.id   AF-A0A954T6V8-F1
#
_cell.length_a   1.000
_cell.length_b   1.000
_cell.length_c   1.000
_cell.angle_alpha   90.00
_cell.angle_beta   90.00
_cell.angle_gamma   90.00
#
_symmetry.space_group_name_H-M   'P 1'
#
loop_
_entity.id
_entity.type
_entity.pdbx_description
1 polymer ?
#
loop_
_entity_poly.entity_id
_entity_poly.type
_entity_poly.pdbx_seq_one_letter_code
_entity_poly.pdbx_strand_id
1 'polypeptide(L)'
;DTARQYRESFDVYGTKKSFEWTLIEHEPHVIHTAKKPEPEIPEKVEVPDYAHLLPEPIQRFTLPQEIHDAEHLSFLQGGGHGGSHPHLVHEFVSALQENRDPWPNATQAANWTCVGICAHQSAVKGGEIVKLPAFTLA
;
A
#
# COMPACT_ATOMS: atom_id res chain seq x y z
N ASP A 1 -17.75 -26.50 2.98
CA ASP A 1 -17.11 -25.22 3.34
C ASP A 1 -16.27 -24.73 2.17
N THR A 2 -16.43 -23.46 1.79
CA THR A 2 -15.62 -22.80 0.75
C THR A 2 -14.67 -21.81 1.42
N ALA A 3 -13.38 -21.84 1.04
CA ALA A 3 -12.38 -20.90 1.52
C ALA A 3 -12.00 -19.91 0.39
N ARG A 4 -11.81 -18.63 0.73
CA ARG A 4 -11.32 -17.60 -0.19
C ARG A 4 -9.82 -17.40 0.02
N GLN A 5 -9.11 -17.03 -1.04
CA GLN A 5 -7.72 -16.61 -0.95
C GLN A 5 -7.58 -15.37 -0.03
N TYR A 6 -6.52 -15.34 0.77
CA TYR A 6 -6.11 -14.13 1.49
C TYR A 6 -5.67 -13.06 0.49
N ARG A 7 -6.16 -11.83 0.67
CA ARG A 7 -5.90 -10.72 -0.25
C ARG A 7 -5.68 -9.42 0.52
N GLU A 8 -4.52 -8.81 0.32
CA GLU A 8 -4.23 -7.44 0.76
C GLU A 8 -4.64 -6.49 -0.36
N SER A 9 -5.82 -5.88 -0.26
CA SER A 9 -6.40 -5.08 -1.34
C SER A 9 -6.94 -3.75 -0.87
N PHE A 10 -6.95 -2.80 -1.80
CA PHE A 10 -7.71 -1.56 -1.70
C PHE A 10 -8.41 -1.27 -3.03
N ASP A 11 -9.52 -0.55 -2.95
CA ASP A 11 -10.23 -0.02 -4.11
C ASP A 11 -10.25 1.51 -4.01
N VAL A 12 -10.04 2.19 -5.13
CA VAL A 12 -10.05 3.66 -5.19
C VAL A 12 -11.13 4.09 -6.16
N TYR A 13 -12.10 4.85 -5.68
CA TYR A 13 -13.20 5.34 -6.50
C TYR A 13 -13.02 6.83 -6.80
N GLY A 14 -13.02 7.17 -8.09
CA GLY A 14 -12.83 8.53 -8.56
C GLY A 14 -13.81 8.91 -9.66
N THR A 15 -14.01 10.22 -9.86
CA THR A 15 -14.97 10.73 -10.86
C THR A 15 -14.52 10.54 -12.31
N LYS A 16 -13.22 10.36 -12.53
CA LYS A 16 -12.62 10.14 -13.86
C LYS A 16 -12.24 8.68 -14.08
N LYS A 17 -11.64 8.07 -13.07
CA LYS A 17 -11.21 6.67 -13.07
C LYS A 17 -11.39 6.08 -11.68
N SER A 18 -11.63 4.78 -11.64
CA SER A 18 -11.59 3.97 -10.42
C SER A 18 -10.64 2.81 -10.62
N PHE A 19 -9.97 2.38 -9.56
CA PHE A 19 -9.11 1.20 -9.54
C PHE A 19 -9.74 0.17 -8.60
N GLU A 20 -9.82 -1.08 -9.06
CA GLU A 20 -10.24 -2.20 -8.24
C GLU A 20 -9.18 -3.29 -8.24
N TRP A 21 -8.85 -3.76 -7.04
CA TRP A 21 -7.93 -4.86 -6.86
C TRP A 21 -8.60 -6.18 -7.28
N THR A 22 -7.90 -6.99 -8.07
CA THR A 22 -8.44 -8.25 -8.61
C THR A 22 -8.87 -9.23 -7.52
N LEU A 23 -9.90 -10.04 -7.76
CA LEU A 23 -10.41 -11.03 -6.79
C LEU A 23 -9.48 -12.22 -6.55
N ILE A 24 -8.60 -12.52 -7.52
CA ILE A 24 -7.69 -13.67 -7.53
C ILE A 24 -6.26 -13.12 -7.59
N GLU A 25 -5.39 -13.52 -6.67
CA GLU A 25 -3.98 -13.09 -6.69
C GLU A 25 -3.30 -13.46 -8.01
N HIS A 26 -2.34 -12.63 -8.40
CA HIS A 26 -1.59 -12.75 -9.66
C HIS A 26 -2.40 -12.53 -10.96
N GLU A 27 -3.68 -12.15 -10.87
CA GLU A 27 -4.41 -11.64 -12.03
C GLU A 27 -4.22 -10.11 -12.20
N PRO A 28 -4.35 -9.58 -13.43
CA PRO A 28 -4.38 -8.14 -13.66
C PRO A 28 -5.50 -7.46 -12.87
N HIS A 29 -5.22 -6.27 -12.35
CA HIS A 29 -6.21 -5.40 -11.70
C HIS A 29 -7.12 -4.75 -12.74
N VAL A 30 -8.13 -4.00 -12.29
CA VAL A 30 -9.07 -3.33 -13.19
C VAL A 30 -9.02 -1.82 -12.98
N ILE A 31 -8.93 -1.07 -14.08
CA ILE A 31 -9.20 0.36 -14.12
C ILE A 31 -10.54 0.58 -14.83
N HIS A 32 -11.46 1.24 -14.15
CA HIS A 32 -12.71 1.73 -14.74
C HIS A 32 -12.51 3.16 -15.21
N THR A 33 -12.88 3.47 -16.45
CA THR A 33 -12.75 4.83 -17.00
C THR A 33 -14.11 5.44 -17.31
N ALA A 34 -14.40 6.60 -16.73
CA ALA A 34 -15.64 7.32 -16.99
C ALA A 34 -15.73 7.79 -18.46
N LYS A 35 -16.97 7.89 -18.97
CA LYS A 35 -17.31 8.39 -20.32
C LYS A 35 -16.80 7.54 -21.49
N LYS A 36 -16.46 6.28 -21.26
CA LYS A 36 -16.28 5.27 -22.32
C LYS A 36 -17.61 4.52 -22.58
N PRO A 37 -17.79 3.93 -23.78
CA PRO A 37 -18.84 2.94 -24.02
C PRO A 37 -18.78 1.83 -22.96
N GLU A 38 -19.93 1.31 -22.52
CA GLU A 38 -20.01 0.35 -21.40
C GLU A 38 -19.01 -0.82 -21.49
N PRO A 39 -18.81 -1.48 -22.65
CA PRO A 39 -17.85 -2.57 -22.79
C PRO A 39 -16.37 -2.15 -22.68
N GLU A 40 -16.08 -0.87 -22.85
CA GLU A 40 -14.73 -0.29 -22.79
C GLU A 40 -14.43 0.39 -21.44
N ILE A 41 -15.41 0.45 -20.54
CA ILE A 41 -15.21 1.04 -19.20
C ILE A 41 -14.14 0.28 -18.42
N PRO A 42 -14.21 -1.06 -18.25
CA PRO A 42 -13.21 -1.80 -17.51
C PRO A 42 -12.02 -2.20 -18.40
N GLU A 43 -10.81 -1.91 -17.95
CA GLU A 43 -9.57 -2.32 -18.60
C GLU A 43 -8.69 -3.05 -17.60
N LYS A 44 -8.16 -4.22 -18.01
CA LYS A 44 -7.16 -4.95 -17.22
C LYS A 44 -5.85 -4.18 -17.22
N VAL A 45 -5.22 -4.07 -16.05
CA VAL A 45 -3.93 -3.41 -15.88
C VAL A 45 -2.98 -4.28 -15.08
N GLU A 46 -1.75 -4.41 -15.55
CA GLU A 46 -0.63 -4.96 -14.79
C GLU A 46 0.11 -3.80 -14.11
N VAL A 47 0.38 -3.94 -12.82
CA VAL A 47 1.16 -2.95 -12.08
C VAL A 47 2.64 -3.33 -12.22
N PRO A 48 3.47 -2.48 -12.81
CA PRO A 48 4.89 -2.78 -12.97
C PRO A 48 5.60 -2.71 -11.61
N ASP A 49 6.73 -3.39 -11.51
CA ASP A 49 7.68 -3.16 -10.42
C ASP A 49 8.36 -1.79 -10.58
N TYR A 50 8.52 -1.08 -9.48
CA TYR A 50 9.11 0.25 -9.42
C TYR A 50 10.54 0.26 -8.89
N ALA A 51 11.24 -0.88 -8.90
CA ALA A 51 12.63 -0.98 -8.45
C ALA A 51 13.58 0.04 -9.08
N HIS A 52 13.32 0.50 -10.32
CA HIS A 52 14.10 1.54 -10.98
C HIS A 52 14.13 2.89 -10.23
N LEU A 53 13.24 3.12 -9.27
CA LEU A 53 13.26 4.28 -8.37
C LEU A 53 14.23 4.12 -7.19
N LEU A 54 14.84 2.94 -7.02
CA LEU A 54 15.76 2.64 -5.94
C LEU A 54 17.22 2.63 -6.43
N PRO A 55 18.19 2.87 -5.54
CA PRO A 55 19.59 2.59 -5.80
C PRO A 55 19.80 1.14 -6.27
N GLU A 56 20.60 0.96 -7.32
CA GLU A 56 20.90 -0.34 -7.95
C GLU A 56 21.13 -1.49 -6.95
N PRO A 57 21.92 -1.33 -5.86
CA PRO A 57 22.21 -2.44 -4.95
C PRO A 57 20.99 -3.02 -4.21
N ILE A 58 19.90 -2.26 -4.09
CA ILE A 58 18.71 -2.69 -3.34
C ILE A 58 17.49 -3.00 -4.22
N GLN A 59 17.58 -2.77 -5.53
CA GLN A 59 16.49 -3.04 -6.48
C GLN A 59 16.00 -4.49 -6.40
N ARG A 60 16.94 -5.43 -6.29
CA ARG A 60 16.64 -6.86 -6.26
C ARG A 60 15.68 -7.28 -5.13
N PHE A 61 15.56 -6.50 -4.05
CA PHE A 61 14.74 -6.82 -2.90
C PHE A 61 13.24 -6.52 -3.09
N THR A 62 12.84 -5.85 -4.19
CA THR A 62 11.43 -5.64 -4.54
C THR A 62 10.75 -6.92 -5.04
N LEU A 63 11.53 -7.92 -5.46
CA LEU A 63 11.04 -9.18 -5.99
C LEU A 63 11.13 -10.30 -4.96
N PRO A 64 10.25 -11.32 -5.01
CA PRO A 64 10.44 -12.55 -4.25
C PRO A 64 11.78 -13.18 -4.58
N GLN A 65 12.60 -13.43 -3.56
CA GLN A 65 13.85 -14.18 -3.70
C GLN A 65 13.80 -15.42 -2.81
N GLU A 66 14.35 -16.53 -3.28
CA GLU A 66 14.63 -17.64 -2.40
C GLU A 66 15.88 -17.31 -1.59
N ILE A 67 15.73 -17.15 -0.28
CA ILE A 67 16.88 -17.09 0.62
C ILE A 67 17.15 -18.51 1.08
N HIS A 68 18.20 -19.09 0.50
CA HIS A 68 18.72 -20.38 0.93
C HIS A 68 19.57 -20.16 2.19
N ASP A 69 18.96 -20.34 3.36
CA ASP A 69 19.69 -20.58 4.59
C ASP A 69 19.88 -22.11 4.75
N ALA A 70 21.10 -22.55 5.01
CA ALA A 70 21.40 -23.97 5.19
C ALA A 70 20.92 -24.50 6.55
N GLU A 71 20.64 -23.62 7.52
CA GLU A 71 20.20 -23.99 8.88
C GLU A 71 18.70 -23.72 9.15
N HIS A 72 18.01 -23.00 8.28
CA HIS A 72 16.58 -22.73 8.35
C HIS A 72 15.84 -23.21 7.09
N LEU A 73 14.56 -23.59 7.23
CA LEU A 73 13.72 -23.92 6.07
C LEU A 73 13.83 -22.80 5.03
N SER A 74 14.18 -23.13 3.79
CA SER A 74 14.18 -22.17 2.69
C SER A 74 12.79 -21.55 2.56
N PHE A 75 12.66 -20.25 2.83
CA PHE A 75 11.42 -19.50 2.60
C PHE A 75 11.68 -18.41 1.56
N LEU A 76 10.63 -18.11 0.78
CA LEU A 76 10.62 -16.96 -0.11
C LEU A 76 10.69 -15.69 0.75
N GLN A 77 11.74 -14.91 0.57
CA GLN A 77 12.01 -13.65 1.27
C GLN A 77 12.33 -12.55 0.24
N GLY A 78 11.79 -11.36 0.43
CA GLY A 78 11.72 -10.35 -0.63
C GLY A 78 10.36 -10.36 -1.33
N GLY A 79 9.98 -9.26 -1.96
CA GLY A 79 8.68 -9.12 -2.64
C GLY A 79 7.43 -9.10 -1.74
N GLY A 80 7.57 -9.25 -0.43
CA GLY A 80 6.44 -9.13 0.51
C GLY A 80 5.77 -7.76 0.41
N HIS A 81 4.42 -7.74 0.49
CA HIS A 81 3.58 -6.56 0.24
C HIS A 81 3.92 -5.87 -1.10
N GLY A 82 4.08 -6.66 -2.17
CA GLY A 82 4.35 -6.16 -3.53
C GLY A 82 5.71 -5.48 -3.71
N GLY A 83 6.68 -5.75 -2.83
CA GLY A 83 8.02 -5.16 -2.92
C GLY A 83 8.16 -3.77 -2.30
N SER A 84 7.23 -3.36 -1.43
CA SER A 84 7.22 -2.00 -0.84
C SER A 84 8.35 -1.72 0.17
N HIS A 85 8.86 -2.73 0.89
CA HIS A 85 9.81 -2.52 1.99
C HIS A 85 11.11 -1.79 1.61
N PRO A 86 11.81 -2.13 0.50
CA PRO A 86 13.01 -1.41 0.09
C PRO A 86 12.76 0.08 -0.18
N HIS A 87 11.57 0.45 -0.68
CA HIS A 87 11.17 1.85 -0.85
C HIS A 87 11.04 2.58 0.49
N LEU A 88 10.40 1.95 1.48
CA LEU A 88 10.25 2.54 2.81
C LEU A 88 11.61 2.74 3.51
N VAL A 89 12.50 1.75 3.41
CA VAL A 89 13.85 1.85 3.97
C VAL A 89 14.66 2.92 3.24
N HIS A 90 14.58 2.98 1.91
CA HIS A 90 15.29 3.99 1.13
C HIS A 90 14.83 5.41 1.48
N GLU A 91 13.53 5.64 1.59
CA GLU A 91 12.98 6.94 1.98
C GLU A 91 13.44 7.36 3.38
N PHE A 92 13.40 6.44 4.36
CA PHE A 92 13.87 6.72 5.71
C PHE A 92 15.37 7.10 5.75
N VAL A 93 16.22 6.31 5.09
CA VAL A 93 17.68 6.53 5.10
C VAL A 93 18.06 7.78 4.31
N SER A 94 17.46 8.01 3.14
CA SER A 94 17.74 9.19 2.31
C SER A 94 17.29 10.48 3.01
N ALA A 95 16.12 10.49 3.67
CA ALA A 95 15.67 11.64 4.44
C ALA A 95 16.66 12.06 5.54
N LEU A 96 17.22 11.07 6.26
CA LEU A 96 18.27 11.31 7.26
C LEU A 96 19.56 11.85 6.63
N GLN A 97 20.00 11.25 5.53
CA GLN A 97 21.23 11.66 4.84
C GLN A 97 21.13 13.09 4.29
N GLU A 98 19.97 13.45 3.74
CA GLU A 98 19.70 14.75 3.13
C GLU A 98 19.27 15.81 4.15
N ASN A 99 19.10 15.43 5.42
CA ASN A 99 18.60 16.29 6.50
C ASN A 99 17.27 16.97 6.11
N ARG A 100 16.32 16.17 5.63
CA ARG A 100 14.96 16.58 5.27
C ARG A 100 13.92 15.78 6.05
N ASP A 101 12.70 16.28 6.09
CA ASP A 101 11.57 15.48 6.58
C ASP A 101 11.33 14.28 5.65
N PRO A 102 11.04 13.08 6.22
CA PRO A 102 10.65 11.92 5.42
C PRO A 102 9.21 12.05 4.93
N TRP A 103 8.83 11.25 3.95
CA TRP A 103 7.45 11.02 3.54
C TRP A 103 6.96 9.63 3.99
N PRO A 104 5.82 9.53 4.70
CA PRO A 104 5.13 10.63 5.38
C PRO A 104 5.98 11.18 6.54
N ASN A 105 5.81 12.47 6.87
CA ASN A 105 6.47 13.06 8.03
C ASN A 105 5.68 12.78 9.33
N ALA A 106 6.22 13.21 10.47
CA ALA A 106 5.62 12.96 11.78
C ALA A 106 4.18 13.50 11.89
N THR A 107 3.91 14.69 11.37
CA THR A 107 2.56 15.29 11.40
C THR A 107 1.59 14.52 10.53
N GLN A 108 1.98 14.12 9.32
CA GLN A 108 1.15 13.33 8.42
C GLN A 108 0.86 11.93 8.99
N ALA A 109 1.89 11.26 9.52
CA ALA A 109 1.74 9.98 10.17
C ALA A 109 0.77 10.08 11.36
N ALA A 110 0.93 11.08 12.23
CA ALA A 110 0.02 11.33 13.34
C ALA A 110 -1.42 11.61 12.88
N ASN A 111 -1.59 12.37 11.79
CA ASN A 111 -2.89 12.65 11.20
C ASN A 111 -3.58 11.34 10.74
N TRP A 112 -2.88 10.49 10.00
CA TRP A 112 -3.45 9.22 9.54
C TRP A 112 -3.75 8.26 10.70
N THR A 113 -2.84 8.14 11.66
CA THR A 113 -3.01 7.23 12.81
C THR A 113 -4.16 7.66 13.72
N CYS A 114 -4.32 8.96 13.97
CA CYS A 114 -5.33 9.43 14.92
C CYS A 114 -6.77 9.14 14.45
N VAL A 115 -7.03 9.06 13.13
CA VAL A 115 -8.35 8.72 12.60
C VAL A 115 -8.80 7.35 13.11
N GLY A 116 -7.92 6.34 13.06
CA GLY A 116 -8.22 5.00 13.57
C GLY A 116 -8.46 4.97 15.08
N ILE A 117 -7.67 5.76 15.83
CA ILE A 117 -7.84 5.90 17.29
C ILE A 117 -9.18 6.56 17.62
N CYS A 118 -9.53 7.66 16.96
CA CYS A 118 -10.80 8.36 17.15
C CYS A 118 -12.00 7.48 16.74
N ALA A 119 -11.88 6.71 15.66
CA ALA A 119 -12.90 5.77 15.23
C ALA A 119 -13.12 4.65 16.28
N HIS A 120 -12.04 4.08 16.81
CA HIS A 120 -12.13 3.12 17.91
C HIS A 120 -12.79 3.72 19.16
N GLN A 121 -12.38 4.93 19.56
CA GLN A 121 -12.99 5.64 20.69
C GLN A 121 -14.48 5.92 20.48
N SER A 122 -14.88 6.30 19.26
CA SER A 122 -16.29 6.49 18.89
C SER A 122 -17.08 5.19 19.03
N ALA A 123 -16.55 4.07 18.51
CA ALA A 123 -17.19 2.76 18.61
C ALA A 123 -17.42 2.32 20.06
N VAL A 124 -16.42 2.51 20.94
CA VAL A 124 -16.53 2.20 22.38
C VAL A 124 -17.60 3.07 23.07
N LYS A 125 -17.88 4.27 22.55
CA LYS A 125 -18.93 5.19 23.03
C LYS A 125 -20.25 5.06 22.28
N GLY A 126 -20.51 3.94 21.62
CA GLY A 126 -21.78 3.72 20.92
C GLY A 126 -21.97 4.60 19.68
N GLY A 127 -20.88 5.05 19.05
CA GLY A 127 -20.92 5.83 17.82
C GLY A 127 -20.99 7.35 18.02
N GLU A 128 -20.69 7.85 19.22
CA GLU A 128 -20.59 9.29 19.46
C GLU A 128 -19.53 9.96 18.59
N ILE A 129 -19.77 11.22 18.22
CA ILE A 129 -18.81 12.02 17.44
C ILE A 129 -17.56 12.30 18.30
N VAL A 130 -16.42 11.80 17.86
CA VAL A 130 -15.09 12.16 18.39
C VAL A 130 -14.45 13.16 17.44
N LYS A 131 -14.09 14.34 17.95
CA LYS A 131 -13.41 15.36 17.16
C LYS A 131 -11.95 14.98 16.97
N LEU A 132 -11.46 15.12 15.73
CA LEU A 132 -10.04 14.95 15.44
C LEU A 132 -9.20 16.00 16.21
N PRO A 133 -7.98 15.66 16.64
CA PRO A 133 -7.09 16.60 17.32
C PRO A 133 -6.77 17.85 16.49
N ALA A 134 -6.47 18.97 17.14
CA ALA A 134 -6.20 20.24 16.44
C ALA A 134 -4.95 20.25 15.53
N PHE A 135 -4.09 19.23 15.58
CA PHE A 135 -2.94 19.11 14.69
C PHE A 135 -3.27 18.47 13.33
N THR A 136 -4.47 17.90 13.17
CA THR A 136 -4.89 17.15 11.97
C THR A 136 -5.34 18.05 10.82
N LEU A 137 -4.99 19.34 10.85
CA LEU A 137 -5.73 20.35 10.09
C LEU A 137 -5.49 20.24 8.57
N ALA A 138 -6.62 19.99 7.91
CA ALA A 138 -7.07 20.23 6.53
C ALA A 138 -6.12 19.87 5.37
#